data_AF-A0A1I6WQB2-F1
#
_entry.id   AF-A0A1I6WQB2-F1
#
_cell.length_a   1.000
_cell.length_b   1.000
_cell.length_c   1.000
_cell.angle_alpha   90.00
_cell.angle_beta   90.00
_cell.angle_gamma   90.00
#
_symmetry.space_group_name_H-M   'P 1'
#
loop_
_entity.id
_entity.type
_entity.pdbx_description
1 polymer ?
#
loop_
_entity_poly.entity_id
_entity_poly.type
_entity_poly.pdbx_seq_one_letter_code
_entity_poly.pdbx_strand_id
1 'polypeptide(L)'
;MFDPTVFDNLKVAIENQVYDLDNIAGQILITHRVDRLEMAVMARVFALQFTLVNGGGITAEIRLEASLKDLAAELLEQKGENPGCALRLRFYMPVQDIEAECKAIEQKLLELWQPELPPTQTLSFLFGEKTVGYFNEIELHFNRKINEEQMEDLPDLIDHVMQTLEALDGLNSAD
;
A
#
# COMPACT_ATOMS: atom_id res chain seq x y z
N MET A 1 -4.28 28.44 14.34
CA MET A 1 -3.95 27.02 14.24
C MET A 1 -4.62 26.58 12.96
N PHE A 2 -3.86 26.13 11.97
CA PHE A 2 -4.46 25.55 10.76
C PHE A 2 -4.97 24.17 11.15
N ASP A 3 -6.21 23.84 10.78
CA ASP A 3 -6.72 22.49 10.94
C ASP A 3 -5.83 21.54 10.10
N PRO A 4 -5.49 20.34 10.62
CA PRO A 4 -4.71 19.38 9.86
C PRO A 4 -5.46 19.02 8.58
N THR A 5 -4.72 18.77 7.50
CA THR A 5 -5.34 18.36 6.25
C THR A 5 -5.91 16.94 6.33
N VAL A 6 -6.83 16.58 5.43
CA VAL A 6 -7.31 15.20 5.22
C VAL A 6 -6.12 14.25 5.08
N PHE A 7 -5.08 14.66 4.36
CA PHE A 7 -3.84 13.89 4.25
C PHE A 7 -3.14 13.68 5.59
N ASP A 8 -3.05 14.73 6.42
CA ASP A 8 -2.40 14.63 7.73
C ASP A 8 -3.19 13.70 8.68
N ASN A 9 -4.52 13.81 8.67
CA ASN A 9 -5.38 13.00 9.52
C ASN A 9 -5.40 11.52 9.09
N LEU A 10 -5.51 11.24 7.79
CA LEU A 10 -5.40 9.87 7.26
C LEU A 10 -4.02 9.26 7.50
N LYS A 11 -2.95 10.04 7.31
CA LYS A 11 -1.59 9.59 7.61
C LYS A 11 -1.47 9.15 9.07
N VAL A 12 -1.91 9.98 10.03
CA VAL A 12 -1.84 9.66 11.45
C VAL A 12 -2.66 8.42 11.78
N ALA A 13 -3.85 8.28 11.18
CA ALA A 13 -4.69 7.10 11.38
C ALA A 13 -4.01 5.81 10.89
N ILE A 14 -3.40 5.83 9.69
CA ILE A 14 -2.63 4.69 9.16
C ILE A 14 -1.41 4.40 10.04
N GLU A 15 -0.66 5.43 10.43
CA GLU A 15 0.51 5.28 11.31
C GLU A 15 0.13 4.56 12.61
N ASN A 16 -0.90 5.03 13.31
CA ASN A 16 -1.31 4.44 14.58
C ASN A 16 -1.62 2.94 14.46
N GLN A 17 -2.40 2.55 13.45
CA GLN A 17 -2.79 1.16 13.27
C GLN A 17 -1.61 0.26 12.91
N VAL A 18 -0.75 0.70 11.98
CA VAL A 18 0.42 -0.10 11.55
C VAL A 18 1.46 -0.18 12.68
N TYR A 19 1.67 0.90 13.45
CA TYR A 19 2.56 0.87 14.60
C TYR A 19 2.04 0.02 15.76
N ASP A 20 0.72 -0.11 15.93
CA ASP A 20 0.15 -1.03 16.92
C ASP A 20 0.44 -2.48 16.53
N LEU A 21 0.35 -2.83 15.23
CA LEU A 21 0.71 -4.16 14.73
C LEU A 21 2.20 -4.50 14.92
N ASP A 22 3.08 -3.51 14.77
CA ASP A 22 4.53 -3.64 14.91
C ASP A 22 4.96 -3.69 16.39
N ASN A 23 4.64 -2.65 17.17
CA ASN A 23 5.17 -2.47 18.52
C ASN A 23 4.37 -3.17 19.62
N ILE A 24 3.05 -3.29 19.45
CA ILE A 24 2.16 -3.84 20.49
C ILE A 24 1.86 -5.30 20.19
N ALA A 25 1.36 -5.59 18.99
CA ALA A 25 0.98 -6.95 18.61
C ALA A 25 2.19 -7.81 18.21
N GLY A 26 3.27 -7.19 17.69
CA GLY A 26 4.48 -7.90 17.24
C GLY A 26 4.23 -8.84 16.06
N GLN A 27 3.24 -8.54 15.22
CA GLN A 27 2.85 -9.38 14.08
C GLN A 27 3.65 -9.06 12.82
N ILE A 28 3.99 -7.78 12.65
CA ILE A 28 4.78 -7.28 11.53
C ILE A 28 6.08 -6.64 12.02
N LEU A 29 6.98 -6.39 11.07
CA LEU A 29 8.14 -5.53 11.23
C LEU A 29 8.04 -4.40 10.21
N ILE A 30 7.99 -3.14 10.65
CA ILE A 30 8.10 -1.99 9.74
C ILE A 30 9.52 -1.89 9.18
N THR A 31 9.67 -1.93 7.86
CA THR A 31 10.97 -1.95 7.17
C THR A 31 11.30 -0.62 6.49
N HIS A 32 10.29 0.16 6.09
CA HIS A 32 10.50 1.46 5.48
C HIS A 32 9.37 2.44 5.77
N ARG A 33 9.71 3.73 5.83
CA ARG A 33 8.78 4.84 5.95
C ARG A 33 9.17 5.94 4.98
N VAL A 34 8.20 6.43 4.22
CA VAL A 34 8.31 7.59 3.35
C VAL A 34 7.35 8.67 3.82
N ASP A 35 7.85 9.89 3.95
CA ASP A 35 7.05 11.08 4.17
C ASP A 35 7.69 12.20 3.33
N ARG A 36 7.08 12.47 2.18
CA ARG A 36 7.70 13.25 1.10
C ARG A 36 6.77 14.35 0.64
N LEU A 37 7.33 15.55 0.51
CA LEU A 37 6.76 16.64 -0.28
C LEU A 37 7.55 16.76 -1.59
N GLU A 38 6.87 16.59 -2.72
CA GLU A 38 7.45 16.81 -4.04
C GLU A 38 7.17 18.24 -4.48
N MET A 39 8.19 19.11 -4.43
CA MET A 39 8.03 20.54 -4.71
C MET A 39 7.79 20.84 -6.21
N ALA A 40 8.22 19.96 -7.11
CA ALA A 40 8.03 20.19 -8.54
C ALA A 40 6.55 20.17 -8.95
N VAL A 41 5.73 19.35 -8.28
CA VAL A 41 4.29 19.24 -8.53
C VAL A 41 3.44 19.62 -7.31
N MET A 42 4.08 20.06 -6.22
CA MET A 42 3.46 20.38 -4.93
C MET A 42 2.51 19.29 -4.42
N ALA A 43 2.97 18.04 -4.48
CA ALA A 43 2.22 16.87 -4.03
C ALA A 43 2.86 16.25 -2.78
N ARG A 44 2.06 15.56 -1.97
CA ARG A 44 2.52 14.84 -0.78
C ARG A 44 2.34 13.34 -0.95
N VAL A 45 3.30 12.59 -0.44
CA VAL A 45 3.28 11.12 -0.41
C VAL A 45 3.67 10.66 0.99
N PHE A 46 2.87 9.76 1.54
CA PHE A 46 3.20 9.00 2.72
C PHE A 46 3.17 7.51 2.36
N ALA A 47 4.13 6.73 2.84
CA ALA A 47 4.10 5.29 2.69
C ALA A 47 4.74 4.58 3.88
N LEU A 48 4.17 3.44 4.26
CA LEU A 48 4.78 2.49 5.20
C LEU A 48 4.95 1.16 4.51
N GLN A 49 6.14 0.58 4.65
CA GLN A 49 6.43 -0.78 4.21
C GLN A 49 6.68 -1.67 5.42
N PHE A 50 6.18 -2.89 5.37
CA PHE A 50 6.33 -3.86 6.46
C PHE A 50 6.24 -5.31 5.97
N THR A 51 6.78 -6.22 6.76
CA THR A 51 6.78 -7.68 6.51
C THR A 51 6.20 -8.41 7.71
N LEU A 52 5.67 -9.62 7.53
CA LEU A 52 5.33 -10.49 8.66
C LEU A 52 6.60 -10.89 9.44
N VAL A 53 6.55 -10.91 10.77
CA VAL A 53 7.71 -11.29 11.61
C VAL A 53 8.14 -12.75 11.37
N ASN A 54 7.18 -13.65 11.13
CA ASN A 54 7.41 -15.08 10.90
C ASN A 54 7.09 -15.51 9.47
N GLY A 55 7.16 -14.59 8.50
CA GLY A 55 6.87 -14.89 7.09
C GLY A 55 8.12 -15.09 6.22
N GLY A 56 7.90 -15.44 4.96
CA GLY A 56 8.87 -15.63 3.88
C GLY A 56 9.46 -14.34 3.29
N GLY A 57 9.32 -13.19 3.97
CA GLY A 57 9.95 -11.93 3.58
C GLY A 57 9.23 -11.12 2.50
N ILE A 58 7.93 -11.40 2.27
CA ILE A 58 7.08 -10.55 1.42
C ILE A 58 6.83 -9.22 2.12
N THR A 59 6.95 -8.13 1.37
CA THR A 59 6.73 -6.76 1.89
C THR A 59 5.40 -6.22 1.39
N ALA A 60 4.55 -5.72 2.28
CA ALA A 60 3.41 -4.88 1.95
C ALA A 60 3.79 -3.39 2.02
N GLU A 61 3.19 -2.55 1.19
CA GLU A 61 3.22 -1.09 1.28
C GLU A 61 1.81 -0.52 1.29
N ILE A 62 1.51 0.32 2.28
CA ILE A 62 0.34 1.20 2.28
C ILE A 62 0.82 2.58 1.86
N ARG A 63 0.26 3.11 0.78
CA ARG A 63 0.70 4.37 0.17
C ARG A 63 -0.46 5.36 0.03
N LEU A 64 -0.26 6.55 0.58
CA LEU A 64 -1.20 7.66 0.55
C LEU A 64 -0.62 8.81 -0.28
N GLU A 65 -1.38 9.33 -1.23
CA GLU A 65 -0.95 10.41 -2.12
C GLU A 65 -1.99 11.55 -2.15
N ALA A 66 -1.53 12.78 -1.93
CA ALA A 66 -2.35 13.98 -2.09
C ALA A 66 -1.76 14.87 -3.19
N SER A 67 -2.59 15.20 -4.18
CA SER A 67 -2.20 16.09 -5.27
C SER A 67 -2.27 17.55 -4.85
N LEU A 68 -1.60 18.45 -5.58
CA LEU A 68 -1.78 19.90 -5.39
C LEU A 68 -3.25 20.32 -5.46
N LYS A 69 -4.04 19.71 -6.37
CA LYS A 69 -5.46 20.03 -6.50
C LYS A 69 -6.19 19.77 -5.19
N ASP A 70 -5.98 18.61 -4.58
CA ASP A 70 -6.67 18.21 -3.35
C ASP A 70 -6.22 19.08 -2.17
N LEU A 71 -4.90 19.26 -2.02
CA LEU A 71 -4.33 20.09 -0.96
C LEU A 71 -4.80 21.55 -1.07
N ALA A 72 -4.84 22.11 -2.28
CA ALA A 72 -5.29 23.48 -2.49
C ALA A 72 -6.81 23.64 -2.31
N ALA A 73 -7.61 22.67 -2.75
CA ALA A 73 -9.06 22.69 -2.55
C ALA A 73 -9.41 22.74 -1.06
N GLU A 74 -8.69 21.97 -0.26
CA GLU A 74 -8.84 21.94 1.19
C GLU A 74 -8.34 23.22 1.87
N LEU A 75 -7.07 23.60 1.64
CA LEU A 75 -6.45 24.76 2.30
C LEU A 75 -7.12 26.10 1.95
N LEU A 76 -7.80 26.17 0.81
CA LEU A 76 -8.53 27.35 0.35
C LEU A 76 -10.04 27.23 0.60
N GLU A 77 -10.51 26.17 1.27
CA GLU A 77 -11.92 25.91 1.57
C GLU A 77 -12.83 26.05 0.34
N GLN A 78 -12.41 25.46 -0.78
CA GLN A 78 -13.13 25.59 -2.05
C GLN A 78 -14.50 24.91 -2.00
N LYS A 79 -15.56 25.71 -2.18
CA LYS A 79 -16.94 25.21 -2.15
C LYS A 79 -17.21 24.26 -3.32
N GLY A 80 -17.74 23.08 -3.00
CA GLY A 80 -18.18 22.08 -3.98
C GLY A 80 -17.10 21.10 -4.42
N GLU A 81 -15.87 21.21 -3.91
CA GLU A 81 -14.85 20.18 -4.03
C GLU A 81 -14.95 19.19 -2.85
N ASN A 82 -14.55 17.94 -3.08
CA ASN A 82 -14.42 16.92 -2.03
C ASN A 82 -12.96 16.45 -2.01
N PRO A 83 -12.06 17.16 -1.28
CA PRO A 83 -10.66 16.81 -1.24
C PRO A 83 -10.47 15.42 -0.62
N GLY A 84 -9.47 14.70 -1.12
CA GLY A 84 -9.15 13.36 -0.64
C GLY A 84 -7.80 12.90 -1.13
N CYS A 85 -7.40 11.74 -0.65
CA CYS A 85 -6.14 11.12 -0.99
C CYS A 85 -6.36 9.89 -1.87
N ALA A 86 -5.46 9.66 -2.83
CA ALA A 86 -5.36 8.37 -3.48
C ALA A 86 -4.67 7.38 -2.53
N LEU A 87 -5.32 6.25 -2.28
CA LEU A 87 -4.73 5.13 -1.55
C LEU A 87 -4.27 4.08 -2.56
N ARG A 88 -3.09 3.51 -2.33
CA ARG A 88 -2.59 2.34 -3.07
C ARG A 88 -2.06 1.32 -2.10
N LEU A 89 -2.23 0.05 -2.46
CA LEU A 89 -1.59 -1.06 -1.78
C LEU A 89 -0.61 -1.71 -2.74
N ARG A 90 0.59 -2.00 -2.24
CA ARG A 90 1.58 -2.72 -3.03
C ARG A 90 2.13 -3.90 -2.26
N PHE A 91 2.49 -4.94 -2.98
CA PHE A 91 3.18 -6.10 -2.45
C PHE A 91 4.44 -6.36 -3.27
N TYR A 92 5.47 -6.78 -2.58
CA TYR A 92 6.79 -6.98 -3.15
C TYR A 92 7.30 -8.37 -2.77
N MET A 93 7.58 -9.19 -3.77
CA MET A 93 8.11 -10.53 -3.56
C MET A 93 9.00 -10.99 -4.73
N PRO A 94 9.99 -11.86 -4.46
CA PRO A 94 10.68 -12.55 -5.54
C PRO A 94 9.74 -13.55 -6.22
N VAL A 95 9.93 -13.76 -7.52
CA VAL A 95 9.28 -14.82 -8.31
C VAL A 95 10.31 -15.48 -9.23
N GLN A 96 10.14 -16.78 -9.49
CA GLN A 96 11.02 -17.56 -10.38
C GLN A 96 10.30 -17.93 -11.68
N ASP A 97 9.15 -18.61 -11.58
CA ASP A 97 8.26 -18.91 -12.70
C ASP A 97 7.25 -17.77 -12.87
N ILE A 98 7.64 -16.79 -13.70
CA ILE A 98 6.83 -15.60 -13.98
C ILE A 98 5.38 -15.96 -14.34
N GLU A 99 5.18 -16.90 -15.25
CA GLU A 99 3.84 -17.18 -15.79
C GLU A 99 2.96 -17.89 -14.76
N ALA A 100 3.51 -18.86 -14.03
CA ALA A 100 2.76 -19.58 -13.01
C ALA A 100 2.50 -18.73 -11.77
N GLU A 101 3.54 -18.10 -11.22
CA GLU A 101 3.46 -17.36 -9.95
C GLU A 101 2.68 -16.06 -10.11
N CYS A 102 2.93 -15.25 -11.16
CA CYS A 102 2.18 -14.01 -11.36
C CYS A 102 0.69 -14.29 -11.55
N LYS A 103 0.33 -15.38 -12.25
CA LYS A 103 -1.07 -15.78 -12.41
C LYS A 103 -1.70 -16.23 -11.09
N ALA A 104 -0.97 -16.99 -10.27
CA ALA A 104 -1.45 -17.41 -8.95
C ALA A 104 -1.66 -16.21 -8.01
N ILE A 105 -0.73 -15.25 -8.04
CA ILE A 105 -0.83 -13.98 -7.31
C ILE A 105 -2.08 -13.21 -7.77
N GLU A 106 -2.26 -12.98 -9.07
CA GLU A 106 -3.43 -12.27 -9.59
C GLU A 106 -4.74 -12.93 -9.16
N GLN A 107 -4.85 -14.26 -9.29
CA GLN A 107 -6.03 -15.00 -8.84
C GLN A 107 -6.28 -14.81 -7.35
N LYS A 108 -5.24 -14.86 -6.52
CA LYS A 108 -5.37 -14.67 -5.08
C LYS A 108 -5.87 -13.27 -4.72
N LEU A 109 -5.35 -12.23 -5.37
CA LEU A 109 -5.79 -10.86 -5.15
C LEU A 109 -7.22 -10.63 -5.65
N LEU A 110 -7.61 -11.22 -6.78
CA LEU A 110 -8.99 -11.13 -7.28
C LEU A 110 -9.99 -11.80 -6.33
N GLU A 111 -9.63 -12.93 -5.73
CA GLU A 111 -10.45 -13.63 -4.73
C GLU A 111 -10.64 -12.80 -3.44
N LEU A 112 -9.55 -12.20 -2.94
CA LEU A 112 -9.56 -11.45 -1.68
C LEU A 112 -10.20 -10.07 -1.80
N TRP A 113 -9.89 -9.33 -2.87
CA TRP A 113 -10.25 -7.91 -2.98
C TRP A 113 -11.43 -7.65 -3.90
N GLN A 114 -11.73 -8.56 -4.84
CA GLN A 114 -12.73 -8.36 -5.90
C GLN A 114 -12.66 -6.95 -6.52
N PRO A 115 -11.46 -6.49 -6.95
CA PRO A 115 -11.25 -5.10 -7.31
C PRO A 115 -11.95 -4.76 -8.64
N GLU A 116 -12.37 -3.49 -8.79
CA GLU A 116 -12.96 -2.99 -10.04
C GLU A 116 -11.98 -3.07 -11.23
N LEU A 117 -10.68 -2.97 -10.95
CA LEU A 117 -9.59 -3.09 -11.92
C LEU A 117 -8.67 -4.24 -11.50
N PRO A 118 -8.12 -5.01 -12.46
CA PRO A 118 -7.17 -6.07 -12.15
C PRO A 118 -5.91 -5.49 -11.49
N PRO A 119 -5.23 -6.26 -10.61
CA PRO A 119 -3.94 -5.84 -10.06
C PRO A 119 -2.90 -5.72 -11.18
N THR A 120 -2.03 -4.72 -11.07
CA THR A 120 -0.90 -4.56 -12.00
C THR A 120 0.32 -5.26 -11.41
N GLN A 121 1.06 -6.02 -12.22
CA GLN A 121 2.31 -6.65 -11.80
C GLN A 121 3.48 -6.12 -12.65
N THR A 122 4.50 -5.60 -11.99
CA THR A 122 5.70 -5.05 -12.63
C THR A 122 6.91 -5.87 -12.21
N LEU A 123 7.53 -6.53 -13.20
CA LEU A 123 8.70 -7.36 -12.97
C LEU A 123 9.99 -6.57 -13.23
N SER A 124 10.96 -6.75 -12.35
CA SER A 124 12.30 -6.19 -12.47
C SER A 124 13.36 -7.25 -12.18
N PHE A 125 14.55 -7.08 -12.74
CA PHE A 125 15.69 -7.98 -12.52
C PHE A 125 16.98 -7.19 -12.58
N LEU A 126 18.02 -7.66 -11.88
CA LEU A 126 19.34 -7.05 -11.97
C LEU A 126 20.11 -7.62 -13.16
N PHE A 127 20.48 -6.76 -14.11
CA PHE A 127 21.27 -7.17 -15.27
C PHE A 127 22.66 -7.67 -14.85
N GLY A 128 22.99 -8.90 -15.24
CA GLY A 128 24.31 -9.50 -15.00
C GLY A 128 24.40 -10.44 -13.80
N GLU A 129 23.33 -10.60 -13.01
CA GLU A 129 23.28 -11.65 -11.98
C GLU A 129 23.01 -13.03 -12.59
N LYS A 130 23.59 -14.08 -11.98
CA LYS A 130 23.50 -15.46 -12.45
C LYS A 130 22.24 -16.18 -11.94
N THR A 131 21.67 -15.71 -10.84
CA THR A 131 20.43 -16.21 -10.28
C THR A 131 19.26 -15.58 -11.03
N VAL A 132 18.48 -16.42 -11.73
CA VAL A 132 17.30 -16.01 -12.48
C VAL A 132 16.13 -15.88 -11.49
N GLY A 133 16.12 -14.77 -10.75
CA GLY A 133 14.99 -14.37 -9.94
C GLY A 133 14.49 -13.01 -10.41
N TYR A 134 13.18 -12.84 -10.48
CA TYR A 134 12.54 -11.56 -10.76
C TYR A 134 11.99 -10.99 -9.48
N PHE A 135 12.01 -9.68 -9.35
CA PHE A 135 11.32 -8.98 -8.28
C PHE A 135 10.00 -8.43 -8.84
N ASN A 136 8.90 -8.85 -8.21
CA ASN A 136 7.55 -8.50 -8.60
C ASN A 136 6.99 -7.43 -7.67
N GLU A 137 6.61 -6.28 -8.26
CA GLU A 137 5.80 -5.24 -7.62
C GLU A 137 4.35 -5.41 -8.07
N ILE A 138 3.49 -5.78 -7.13
CA ILE A 138 2.05 -6.02 -7.34
C ILE A 138 1.30 -4.83 -6.79
N GLU A 139 0.49 -4.14 -7.59
CA GLU A 139 -0.23 -2.92 -7.19
C GLU A 139 -1.74 -3.08 -7.33
N LEU A 140 -2.47 -2.85 -6.22
CA LEU A 140 -3.91 -2.69 -6.21
C LEU A 140 -4.29 -1.21 -6.31
N HIS A 141 -5.19 -0.94 -7.25
CA HIS A 141 -5.68 0.41 -7.55
C HIS A 141 -7.12 0.58 -7.05
N PHE A 142 -7.36 1.67 -6.33
CA PHE A 142 -8.71 2.10 -5.96
C PHE A 142 -9.14 3.28 -6.83
N ASN A 143 -10.32 3.18 -7.43
CA ASN A 143 -10.85 4.24 -8.31
C ASN A 143 -11.35 5.47 -7.53
N ARG A 144 -11.57 5.33 -6.23
CA ARG A 144 -12.08 6.39 -5.35
C ARG A 144 -10.98 6.89 -4.44
N LYS A 145 -10.97 8.20 -4.23
CA LYS A 145 -10.18 8.81 -3.16
C LYS A 145 -10.83 8.52 -1.82
N ILE A 146 -10.01 8.51 -0.78
CA ILE A 146 -10.46 8.43 0.61
C ILE A 146 -10.29 9.80 1.29
N ASN A 147 -11.21 10.13 2.17
CA ASN A 147 -11.18 11.27 3.07
C ASN A 147 -11.49 10.79 4.50
N GLU A 148 -11.75 11.72 5.41
CA GLU A 148 -11.99 11.41 6.82
C GLU A 148 -13.27 10.60 7.07
N GLU A 149 -14.25 10.66 6.16
CA GLU A 149 -15.50 9.91 6.29
C GLU A 149 -15.27 8.40 6.21
N GLN A 150 -14.20 7.94 5.56
CA GLN A 150 -13.81 6.53 5.50
C GLN A 150 -12.74 6.14 6.53
N MET A 151 -12.44 7.01 7.50
CA MET A 151 -11.41 6.72 8.51
C MET A 151 -11.76 5.50 9.39
N GLU A 152 -13.06 5.27 9.62
CA GLU A 152 -13.56 4.11 10.38
C GLU A 152 -13.31 2.77 9.65
N ASP A 153 -13.10 2.79 8.33
CA ASP A 153 -12.87 1.60 7.51
C ASP A 153 -11.37 1.22 7.43
N LEU A 154 -10.46 2.08 7.90
CA LEU A 154 -9.01 1.83 7.86
C LEU A 154 -8.56 0.59 8.63
N PRO A 155 -9.09 0.26 9.82
CA PRO A 155 -8.74 -0.99 10.51
C PRO A 155 -9.06 -2.21 9.65
N ASP A 156 -10.25 -2.26 9.06
CA ASP A 156 -10.68 -3.37 8.20
C ASP A 156 -9.80 -3.47 6.95
N LEU A 157 -9.42 -2.34 6.35
CA LEU A 157 -8.48 -2.31 5.22
C LEU A 157 -7.12 -2.90 5.61
N ILE A 158 -6.57 -2.53 6.77
CA ILE A 158 -5.28 -3.02 7.25
C ILE A 158 -5.36 -4.52 7.57
N ASP A 159 -6.47 -4.99 8.16
CA ASP A 159 -6.71 -6.43 8.37
C ASP A 159 -6.74 -7.19 7.03
N HIS A 160 -7.34 -6.61 5.99
CA HIS A 160 -7.31 -7.21 4.64
C HIS A 160 -5.91 -7.19 4.01
N VAL A 161 -5.10 -6.16 4.27
CA VAL A 161 -3.69 -6.15 3.87
C VAL A 161 -2.92 -7.28 4.56
N MET A 162 -3.14 -7.49 5.85
CA MET A 162 -2.53 -8.58 6.62
C MET A 162 -2.93 -9.96 6.06
N GLN A 163 -4.22 -10.18 5.82
CA GLN A 163 -4.70 -11.42 5.19
C GLN A 163 -4.11 -11.64 3.80
N THR A 164 -3.92 -10.56 3.02
CA THR A 164 -3.27 -10.65 1.71
C THR A 164 -1.80 -11.04 1.86
N LEU A 165 -1.10 -10.44 2.82
CA LEU A 165 0.30 -10.74 3.08
C LEU A 165 0.49 -12.22 3.49
N GLU A 166 -0.35 -12.74 4.38
CA GLU A 166 -0.36 -14.15 4.79
C GLU A 166 -0.69 -15.09 3.62
N ALA A 167 -1.67 -14.72 2.79
CA ALA A 167 -2.06 -15.52 1.63
C ALA A 167 -0.96 -15.61 0.57
N LEU A 168 -0.26 -14.50 0.31
CA LEU A 168 0.89 -14.48 -0.59
C LEU A 168 2.06 -15.26 -0.01
N ASP A 169 2.27 -15.22 1.31
CA ASP A 169 3.33 -15.97 1.98
C ASP A 169 3.13 -17.48 1.86
N GLY A 170 1.87 -17.92 1.92
CA GLY A 170 1.47 -19.30 1.68
C GLY A 170 1.75 -19.80 0.26
N LEU A 171 1.83 -18.91 -0.75
CA LEU A 171 2.22 -19.29 -2.11
C LEU A 171 3.73 -19.55 -2.21
N ASN A 172 4.54 -18.79 -1.49
CA ASN A 172 6.00 -18.90 -1.48
C ASN A 172 6.51 -20.10 -0.66
N SER A 173 5.69 -20.63 0.24
CA SER A 173 6.00 -21.78 1.11
C SER A 173 5.74 -23.15 0.46
N ALA A 174 5.32 -23.19 -0.82
CA ALA A 174 4.91 -24.41 -1.52
C ALA A 174 6.05 -25.14 -2.27
N ASP A 175 7.30 -24.73 -2.07
CA ASP A 175 8.51 -25.36 -2.65
C ASP A 175 9.23 -26.32 -1.69
#